data_AF-A0A2E6L0L0-F1
#
_entry.id   AF-A0A2E6L0L0-F1
#
_cell.length_a   1.000
_cell.length_b   1.000
_cell.length_c   1.000
_cell.angle_alpha   90.00
_cell.angle_beta   90.00
_cell.angle_gamma   90.00
#
_symmetry.space_group_name_H-M   'P 1'
#
loop_
_entity.id
_entity.type
_entity.pdbx_description
1 polymer ?
#
loop_
_entity_poly.entity_id
_entity_poly.type
_entity_poly.pdbx_seq_one_letter_code
_entity_poly.pdbx_strand_id
1 'polypeptide(L)'
;MSSKTSQIRPYDQVVIPNHPNKFAQVTWLIPKSTHRSLHFLLFNIHSFHVNTQPAPPKLDKKLLLADPSLRDGTFNKSVVLLAEHTPEEGAFGLILNHPSGKTVGDLISDPEFLELWQIPVHLGGPVARDQLTFSAFWKRDSKFGFATRIAMDEAKTYLGEPDTLVKAFAGYSGWSEGQLEEEIAQDAWTITEPKTNLLNFPHDLTLWKSIMRGLSPYHRILSGAPDEILSN
;
A
#
# COMPACT_ATOMS: atom_id res chain seq x y z
N MET A 1 -31.49 -31.68 -61.47
CA MET A 1 -32.62 -31.49 -60.52
C MET A 1 -32.56 -32.67 -59.54
N SER A 2 -31.91 -32.49 -58.38
CA SER A 2 -32.52 -32.23 -57.05
C SER A 2 -33.41 -33.40 -56.60
N SER A 3 -33.22 -34.06 -55.46
CA SER A 3 -32.78 -33.58 -54.14
C SER A 3 -32.17 -34.73 -53.31
N LYS A 4 -31.25 -34.40 -52.40
CA LYS A 4 -30.72 -35.29 -51.35
C LYS A 4 -31.55 -35.13 -50.08
N THR A 5 -31.95 -36.24 -49.49
CA THR A 5 -32.51 -36.37 -48.15
C THR A 5 -31.41 -36.10 -47.11
N SER A 6 -31.62 -35.14 -46.20
CA SER A 6 -30.71 -34.86 -45.08
C SER A 6 -31.19 -35.58 -43.82
N GLN A 7 -30.33 -36.43 -43.26
CA GLN A 7 -30.51 -37.06 -41.95
C GLN A 7 -30.14 -36.08 -40.82
N ILE A 8 -30.91 -36.16 -39.74
CA ILE A 8 -30.78 -35.36 -38.51
C ILE A 8 -29.66 -35.95 -37.62
N ARG A 9 -28.79 -35.09 -37.08
CA ARG A 9 -28.01 -35.37 -35.85
C ARG A 9 -28.33 -34.33 -34.76
N PRO A 10 -28.25 -34.69 -33.46
CA PRO A 10 -28.76 -33.89 -32.35
C PRO A 10 -27.72 -32.89 -31.79
N TYR A 11 -28.24 -31.77 -31.27
CA TYR A 11 -27.66 -30.74 -30.38
C TYR A 11 -26.12 -30.63 -30.22
N ASP A 12 -25.58 -29.43 -30.46
CA ASP A 12 -24.24 -29.05 -29.99
C ASP A 12 -24.30 -28.57 -28.53
N GLN A 13 -23.58 -29.25 -27.63
CA GLN A 13 -23.24 -28.72 -26.31
C GLN A 13 -22.00 -27.83 -26.43
N VAL A 14 -22.11 -26.56 -26.01
CA VAL A 14 -20.95 -25.68 -25.85
C VAL A 14 -20.57 -25.65 -24.37
N VAL A 15 -19.41 -26.22 -24.05
CA VAL A 15 -18.78 -26.17 -22.71
C VAL A 15 -17.60 -25.20 -22.78
N ILE A 16 -17.63 -24.14 -21.97
CA ILE A 16 -16.51 -23.19 -21.82
C ILE A 16 -15.68 -23.61 -20.59
N PRO A 17 -14.34 -23.65 -20.65
CA PRO A 17 -13.52 -24.08 -19.52
C PRO A 17 -13.56 -23.10 -18.34
N ASN A 18 -13.57 -23.67 -17.14
CA ASN A 18 -13.71 -23.01 -15.83
C ASN A 18 -12.65 -21.93 -15.54
N HIS A 19 -13.10 -20.77 -15.05
CA HIS A 19 -12.33 -19.87 -14.19
C HIS A 19 -12.98 -19.86 -12.79
N PRO A 20 -12.23 -19.80 -11.67
CA PRO A 20 -12.77 -20.07 -10.35
C PRO A 20 -13.38 -18.81 -9.77
N ASN A 21 -14.68 -18.62 -9.97
CA ASN A 21 -15.57 -18.03 -8.98
C ASN A 21 -17.02 -18.40 -9.32
N LYS A 22 -17.76 -18.75 -8.28
CA LYS A 22 -18.96 -19.60 -8.31
C LYS A 22 -20.19 -18.99 -8.99
N PHE A 23 -20.77 -19.80 -9.88
CA PHE A 23 -22.17 -20.07 -10.24
C PHE A 23 -23.17 -18.94 -10.56
N ALA A 24 -23.54 -18.87 -11.84
CA ALA A 24 -24.95 -18.95 -12.26
C ALA A 24 -25.01 -19.69 -13.61
N GLN A 25 -25.53 -20.92 -13.64
CA GLN A 25 -25.86 -21.58 -14.91
C GLN A 25 -27.30 -21.21 -15.27
N VAL A 26 -27.48 -20.57 -16.42
CA VAL A 26 -28.79 -20.32 -17.01
C VAL A 26 -28.94 -21.23 -18.22
N THR A 27 -29.75 -22.29 -18.10
CA THR A 27 -30.12 -23.15 -19.23
C THR A 27 -31.31 -22.53 -19.96
N TRP A 28 -31.14 -22.18 -21.23
CA TRP A 28 -32.24 -21.70 -22.07
C TRP A 28 -32.93 -22.88 -22.78
N LEU A 29 -34.24 -23.04 -22.58
CA LEU A 29 -35.09 -23.87 -23.43
C LEU A 29 -35.85 -22.97 -24.40
N ILE A 30 -35.52 -23.03 -25.69
CA ILE A 30 -36.25 -22.30 -26.74
C ILE A 30 -37.19 -23.28 -27.45
N PRO A 31 -38.53 -23.10 -27.38
CA PRO A 31 -39.45 -23.89 -28.19
C PRO A 31 -39.43 -23.40 -29.64
N LYS A 32 -39.40 -24.34 -30.60
CA LYS A 32 -39.64 -24.04 -32.03
C LYS A 32 -41.13 -24.10 -32.31
N SER A 33 -41.79 -22.96 -32.59
CA SER A 33 -42.79 -22.89 -33.66
C SER A 33 -43.28 -21.46 -33.99
N THR A 34 -43.23 -21.17 -35.28
CA THR A 34 -44.29 -20.69 -36.19
C THR A 34 -45.40 -19.73 -35.68
N HIS A 35 -45.36 -18.51 -36.24
CA HIS A 35 -46.43 -17.53 -36.53
C HIS A 35 -47.54 -17.14 -35.52
N ARG A 36 -47.65 -15.80 -35.38
CA ARG A 36 -48.82 -14.95 -35.03
C ARG A 36 -49.34 -15.00 -33.57
N SER A 37 -49.05 -13.94 -32.81
CA SER A 37 -50.03 -12.87 -32.47
C SER A 37 -49.41 -11.93 -31.41
N LEU A 38 -49.70 -10.63 -31.49
CA LEU A 38 -49.26 -9.63 -30.51
C LEU A 38 -49.88 -9.90 -29.13
N HIS A 39 -49.06 -9.98 -28.08
CA HIS A 39 -49.43 -9.61 -26.71
C HIS A 39 -48.26 -8.86 -26.09
N PHE A 40 -48.49 -7.60 -25.72
CA PHE A 40 -47.56 -6.78 -24.95
C PHE A 40 -47.47 -7.35 -23.53
N LEU A 41 -46.35 -8.00 -23.20
CA LEU A 41 -45.94 -8.26 -21.83
C LEU A 41 -45.04 -7.11 -21.39
N LEU A 42 -45.53 -6.30 -20.46
CA LEU A 42 -44.73 -5.30 -19.74
C LEU A 42 -43.65 -6.05 -18.95
N PHE A 43 -42.42 -6.01 -19.43
CA PHE A 43 -41.26 -6.48 -18.67
C PHE A 43 -40.95 -5.48 -17.57
N ASN A 44 -41.15 -5.89 -16.32
CA ASN A 44 -40.69 -5.15 -15.15
C ASN A 44 -39.17 -5.36 -15.04
N ILE A 45 -38.40 -4.44 -15.60
CA ILE A 45 -36.94 -4.48 -15.57
C ILE A 45 -36.52 -4.10 -14.14
N HIS A 46 -36.28 -5.10 -13.28
CA HIS A 46 -35.49 -4.85 -12.08
C HIS A 46 -34.06 -4.56 -12.54
N SER A 47 -33.69 -3.27 -12.57
CA SER A 47 -32.32 -2.86 -12.78
C SER A 47 -31.45 -3.43 -11.67
N PHE A 48 -30.82 -4.57 -11.92
CA PHE A 48 -29.68 -5.04 -11.14
C PHE A 48 -28.55 -4.05 -11.34
N HIS A 49 -28.46 -3.05 -10.45
CA HIS A 49 -27.24 -2.26 -10.32
C HIS A 49 -26.19 -3.21 -9.74
N VAL A 50 -25.35 -3.78 -10.61
CA VAL A 50 -24.07 -4.31 -10.15
C VAL A 50 -23.31 -3.09 -9.66
N ASN A 51 -23.24 -2.92 -8.34
CA ASN A 51 -22.47 -1.87 -7.71
C ASN A 51 -20.99 -2.20 -7.89
N THR A 52 -20.46 -2.00 -9.09
CA THR A 52 -19.02 -2.02 -9.33
C THR A 52 -18.46 -0.69 -8.87
N GLN A 53 -18.47 -0.44 -7.55
CA GLN A 53 -17.54 0.52 -6.98
C GLN A 53 -16.14 -0.01 -7.35
N PRO A 54 -15.30 0.77 -8.05
CA PRO A 54 -13.93 0.35 -8.31
C PRO A 54 -13.27 0.03 -6.96
N ALA A 55 -12.47 -1.03 -6.92
CA ALA A 55 -11.71 -1.36 -5.73
C ALA A 55 -10.90 -0.11 -5.30
N PRO A 56 -10.88 0.22 -4.01
CA PRO A 56 -10.16 1.38 -3.52
C PRO A 56 -8.69 1.33 -3.96
N PRO A 57 -8.06 2.50 -4.16
CA PRO A 57 -6.69 2.56 -4.67
C PRO A 57 -5.75 1.82 -3.72
N LYS A 58 -4.85 1.00 -4.29
CA LYS A 58 -3.84 0.30 -3.53
C LYS A 58 -2.75 1.29 -3.10
N LEU A 59 -2.65 1.54 -1.80
CA LEU A 59 -1.70 2.51 -1.24
C LEU A 59 -0.38 1.87 -0.76
N ASP A 60 -0.23 0.54 -0.88
CA ASP A 60 1.00 -0.14 -0.48
C ASP A 60 2.21 0.41 -1.27
N LYS A 61 3.37 0.42 -0.59
CA LYS A 61 4.67 0.84 -1.14
C LYS A 61 4.72 2.33 -1.49
N LYS A 62 3.79 3.14 -0.97
CA LYS A 62 3.82 4.60 -1.07
C LYS A 62 4.49 5.22 0.14
N LEU A 63 4.83 6.49 0.02
CA LEU A 63 5.21 7.35 1.13
C LEU A 63 4.03 8.24 1.50
N LEU A 64 3.77 8.39 2.79
CA LEU A 64 2.89 9.40 3.35
C LEU A 64 3.77 10.50 3.96
N LEU A 65 3.55 11.74 3.53
CA LEU A 65 4.20 12.92 4.09
C LEU A 65 3.17 13.65 4.92
N ALA A 66 3.46 13.81 6.22
CA ALA A 66 2.57 14.51 7.13
C ALA A 66 2.32 15.95 6.65
N ASP A 67 1.07 16.37 6.66
CA ASP A 67 0.74 17.78 6.49
C ASP A 67 1.32 18.61 7.66
N PRO A 68 1.78 19.86 7.43
CA PRO A 68 2.31 20.70 8.50
C PRO A 68 1.34 21.03 9.63
N SER A 69 0.04 20.72 9.50
CA SER A 69 -0.95 20.84 10.58
C SER A 69 -0.88 19.70 11.61
N LEU A 70 -0.28 18.55 11.27
CA LEU A 70 -0.06 17.42 12.18
C LEU A 70 1.11 17.67 13.16
N ARG A 71 1.08 18.80 13.88
CA ARG A 71 2.24 19.30 14.66
C ARG A 71 2.45 18.59 15.99
N ASP A 72 1.38 18.05 16.54
CA ASP A 72 1.40 17.48 17.88
C ASP A 72 1.54 15.96 17.80
N GLY A 73 2.64 15.46 18.36
CA GLY A 73 2.86 14.03 18.55
C GLY A 73 3.78 13.38 17.53
N THR A 74 3.56 12.08 17.32
CA THR A 74 4.54 11.18 16.69
C THR A 74 4.76 11.46 15.21
N PHE A 75 3.77 12.06 14.54
CA PHE A 75 3.75 12.21 13.08
C PHE A 75 4.18 13.59 12.57
N ASN A 76 4.55 14.52 13.46
CA ASN A 76 5.00 15.85 13.06
C ASN A 76 6.18 15.78 12.09
N LYS A 77 5.98 16.31 10.88
CA LYS A 77 6.95 16.27 9.78
C LYS A 77 7.50 14.85 9.52
N SER A 78 6.63 13.85 9.66
CA SER A 78 7.00 12.46 9.41
C SER A 78 6.93 12.10 7.92
N VAL A 79 7.83 11.20 7.53
CA VAL A 79 7.82 10.47 6.26
C VAL A 79 7.55 9.02 6.61
N VAL A 80 6.34 8.54 6.36
CA VAL A 80 5.96 7.15 6.60
C VAL A 80 6.09 6.36 5.32
N LEU A 81 6.81 5.23 5.36
CA LEU A 81 6.67 4.20 4.34
C LEU A 81 5.44 3.33 4.66
N LEU A 82 4.46 3.31 3.76
CA LEU A 82 3.32 2.40 3.86
C LEU A 82 3.71 1.04 3.28
N ALA A 83 3.98 0.07 4.14
CA ALA A 83 4.46 -1.24 3.72
C ALA A 83 3.29 -2.16 3.32
N GLU A 84 2.17 -2.08 4.03
CA GLU A 84 0.97 -2.88 3.80
C GLU A 84 -0.27 -1.97 3.84
N HIS A 85 -1.23 -2.25 2.95
CA HIS A 85 -2.52 -1.56 2.91
C HIS A 85 -3.55 -2.47 2.25
N THR A 86 -4.61 -2.80 3.00
CA THR A 86 -5.81 -3.45 2.46
C THR A 86 -7.05 -2.77 3.04
N PRO A 87 -8.15 -2.70 2.29
CA PRO A 87 -9.38 -2.10 2.80
C PRO A 87 -9.87 -2.79 4.08
N GLU A 88 -9.70 -4.11 4.18
CA GLU A 88 -10.27 -4.91 5.28
C GLU A 88 -9.36 -5.00 6.52
N GLU A 89 -8.04 -4.95 6.35
CA GLU A 89 -7.08 -5.10 7.47
C GLU A 89 -6.48 -3.75 7.90
N GLY A 90 -6.77 -2.67 7.17
CA GLY A 90 -6.22 -1.35 7.39
C GLY A 90 -4.80 -1.22 6.82
N ALA A 91 -3.92 -0.53 7.55
CA ALA A 91 -2.60 -0.19 7.03
C ALA A 91 -1.49 -0.32 8.06
N PHE A 92 -0.30 -0.64 7.57
CA PHE A 92 0.93 -0.68 8.35
C PHE A 92 2.05 0.10 7.66
N GLY A 93 2.77 0.88 8.45
CA GLY A 93 3.92 1.63 7.99
C GLY A 93 4.96 1.94 9.05
N LEU A 94 6.07 2.50 8.59
CA LEU A 94 7.22 2.87 9.40
C LEU A 94 7.60 4.32 9.12
N ILE A 95 7.69 5.13 10.18
CA ILE A 95 8.26 6.47 10.10
C ILE A 95 9.77 6.36 9.85
N LEU A 96 10.22 6.86 8.70
CA LEU A 96 11.60 6.70 8.24
C LEU A 96 12.58 7.68 8.90
N ASN A 97 12.08 8.83 9.37
CA ASN A 97 12.87 10.03 9.60
C ASN A 97 12.91 10.55 11.04
N HIS A 98 12.44 9.77 12.01
CA HIS A 98 12.50 10.09 13.43
C HIS A 98 13.58 9.23 14.12
N PRO A 99 14.85 9.67 14.16
CA PRO A 99 15.89 8.96 14.88
C PRO A 99 15.56 8.95 16.38
N SER A 100 15.79 7.82 17.05
CA SER A 100 15.61 7.70 18.50
C SER A 100 16.78 8.26 19.32
N GLY A 101 17.92 8.51 18.66
CA GLY A 101 19.19 8.84 19.31
C GLY A 101 19.95 7.63 19.84
N LYS A 102 19.42 6.41 19.66
CA LYS A 102 20.05 5.14 20.07
C LYS A 102 20.50 4.31 18.87
N THR A 103 21.42 3.39 19.10
CA THR A 103 21.77 2.31 18.18
C THR A 103 21.21 0.97 18.67
N VAL A 104 21.31 -0.07 17.84
CA VAL A 104 20.92 -1.43 18.23
C VAL A 104 21.74 -1.91 19.43
N GLY A 105 23.03 -1.58 19.49
CA GLY A 105 23.92 -1.98 20.59
C GLY A 105 23.55 -1.38 21.95
N ASP A 106 22.83 -0.25 21.95
CA ASP A 106 22.28 0.34 23.18
C ASP A 106 21.07 -0.44 23.73
N LEU A 107 20.44 -1.30 22.91
CA LEU A 107 19.21 -2.02 23.24
C LEU A 107 19.41 -3.54 23.35
N ILE A 108 20.32 -4.10 22.55
CA ILE A 108 20.61 -5.53 22.48
C ILE A 108 22.10 -5.72 22.77
N SER A 109 22.42 -6.40 23.88
CA SER A 109 23.80 -6.62 24.32
C SER A 109 24.34 -8.01 23.98
N ASP A 110 23.67 -8.75 23.09
CA ASP A 110 24.10 -10.07 22.66
C ASP A 110 25.25 -9.95 21.62
N PRO A 111 26.45 -10.51 21.91
CA PRO A 111 27.60 -10.46 21.00
C PRO A 111 27.39 -11.16 19.66
N GLU A 112 26.41 -12.06 19.54
CA GLU A 112 26.06 -12.70 18.25
C GLU A 112 25.64 -11.67 17.17
N PHE A 113 25.19 -10.50 17.60
CA PHE A 113 24.68 -9.43 16.72
C PHE A 113 25.60 -8.20 16.68
N LEU A 114 26.88 -8.35 17.03
CA LEU A 114 27.86 -7.25 17.09
C LEU A 114 27.89 -6.39 15.81
N GLU A 115 27.75 -7.02 14.64
CA GLU A 115 27.73 -6.35 13.33
C GLU A 115 26.54 -5.40 13.16
N LEU A 116 25.42 -5.66 13.84
CA LEU A 116 24.22 -4.84 13.81
C LEU A 116 24.26 -3.69 14.83
N TRP A 117 25.19 -3.70 15.79
CA TRP A 117 25.17 -2.76 16.93
C TRP A 117 25.25 -1.29 16.52
N GLN A 118 25.91 -1.00 15.39
CA GLN A 118 26.05 0.37 14.89
C GLN A 118 24.84 0.86 14.08
N ILE A 119 23.85 -0.01 13.82
CA ILE A 119 22.64 0.38 13.08
C ILE A 119 21.83 1.35 13.95
N PRO A 120 21.47 2.53 13.42
CA PRO A 120 20.66 3.49 14.17
C PRO A 120 19.23 2.96 14.33
N VAL A 121 18.63 3.26 15.48
CA VAL A 121 17.23 2.94 15.76
C VAL A 121 16.37 4.17 15.49
N HIS A 122 15.30 3.97 14.73
CA HIS A 122 14.29 4.97 14.43
C HIS A 122 13.00 4.66 15.21
N LEU A 123 12.23 5.69 15.53
CA LEU A 123 10.89 5.52 16.07
C LEU A 123 9.96 5.24 14.88
N GLY A 124 9.48 4.00 14.73
CA GLY A 124 8.66 3.61 13.58
C GLY A 124 7.19 4.03 13.69
N GLY A 125 6.73 4.36 14.90
CA GLY A 125 5.41 4.92 15.16
C GLY A 125 4.99 4.78 16.63
N PRO A 126 3.70 5.04 16.93
CA PRO A 126 3.21 5.03 18.30
C PRO A 126 2.92 3.64 18.88
N VAL A 127 2.79 2.61 18.04
CA VAL A 127 2.36 1.27 18.46
C VAL A 127 3.57 0.39 18.77
N ALA A 128 3.50 -0.39 19.85
CA ALA A 128 4.51 -1.40 20.24
C ALA A 128 5.96 -0.86 20.30
N ARG A 129 6.17 0.31 20.90
CA ARG A 129 7.47 0.99 20.97
C ARG A 129 8.56 0.23 21.74
N ASP A 130 8.17 -0.76 22.52
CA ASP A 130 9.04 -1.70 23.21
C ASP A 130 9.56 -2.82 22.30
N GLN A 131 9.02 -2.97 21.08
CA GLN A 131 9.45 -3.97 20.11
C GLN A 131 10.41 -3.36 19.08
N LEU A 132 11.55 -4.02 18.91
CA LEU A 132 12.55 -3.69 17.89
C LEU A 132 12.34 -4.58 16.66
N THR A 133 12.24 -3.97 15.48
CA THR A 133 12.16 -4.68 14.20
C THR A 133 13.24 -4.17 13.25
N PHE A 134 13.66 -5.00 12.30
CA PHE A 134 14.61 -4.61 11.27
C PHE A 134 13.89 -4.46 9.92
N SER A 135 14.40 -3.54 9.10
CA SER A 135 14.01 -3.41 7.70
C SER A 135 15.24 -3.14 6.84
N ALA A 136 15.22 -3.66 5.62
CA ALA A 136 16.20 -3.36 4.59
C ALA A 136 15.55 -2.57 3.46
N PHE A 137 16.26 -1.59 2.93
CA PHE A 137 15.85 -0.77 1.79
C PHE A 137 16.98 -0.77 0.77
N TRP A 138 16.67 -0.92 -0.50
CA TRP A 138 17.71 -1.01 -1.53
C TRP A 138 17.32 -0.29 -2.80
N LYS A 139 18.34 0.00 -3.61
CA LYS A 139 18.18 0.41 -4.99
C LYS A 139 18.72 -0.69 -5.91
N ARG A 140 17.85 -1.32 -6.70
CA ARG A 140 18.23 -2.32 -7.72
C ARG A 140 17.52 -2.00 -9.03
N ASP A 141 18.24 -2.06 -10.14
CA ASP A 141 17.69 -1.78 -11.48
C ASP A 141 16.92 -0.45 -11.58
N SER A 142 17.43 0.59 -10.93
CA SER A 142 16.76 1.90 -10.83
C SER A 142 15.36 1.84 -10.23
N LYS A 143 15.12 0.90 -9.33
CA LYS A 143 13.90 0.79 -8.53
C LYS A 143 14.23 0.78 -7.05
N PHE A 144 13.38 1.45 -6.28
CA PHE A 144 13.39 1.33 -4.83
C PHE A 144 12.71 0.00 -4.44
N GLY A 145 13.34 -0.75 -3.55
CA GLY A 145 12.79 -1.95 -2.95
C GLY A 145 13.01 -1.97 -1.45
N PHE A 146 12.23 -2.77 -0.75
CA PHE A 146 12.33 -2.90 0.69
C PHE A 146 11.80 -4.25 1.19
N ALA A 147 12.27 -4.63 2.37
CA ALA A 147 11.74 -5.71 3.19
C ALA A 147 11.60 -5.19 4.62
N THR A 148 10.44 -5.38 5.23
CA THR A 148 10.15 -4.94 6.61
C THR A 148 9.98 -6.13 7.53
N ARG A 149 10.20 -5.92 8.84
CA ARG A 149 10.05 -6.96 9.87
C ARG A 149 10.93 -8.20 9.60
N ILE A 150 12.12 -7.99 9.05
CA ILE A 150 13.07 -9.06 8.76
C ILE A 150 13.75 -9.55 10.04
N ALA A 151 14.17 -10.82 10.05
CA ALA A 151 14.95 -11.39 11.15
C ALA A 151 16.34 -10.74 11.26
N MET A 152 16.99 -10.87 12.43
CA MET A 152 18.33 -10.32 12.64
C MET A 152 19.38 -10.92 11.70
N ASP A 153 19.31 -12.21 11.39
CA ASP A 153 20.25 -12.83 10.45
C ASP A 153 20.02 -12.39 9.00
N GLU A 154 18.77 -12.12 8.63
CA GLU A 154 18.47 -11.47 7.34
C GLU A 154 19.02 -10.05 7.32
N ALA A 155 18.89 -9.29 8.42
CA ALA A 155 19.46 -7.95 8.53
C ALA A 155 20.99 -7.95 8.37
N LYS A 156 21.71 -8.94 8.93
CA LYS A 156 23.15 -9.13 8.70
C LYS A 156 23.46 -9.36 7.22
N THR A 157 22.65 -10.21 6.57
CA THR A 157 22.81 -10.51 5.14
C THR A 157 22.67 -9.24 4.30
N TYR A 158 21.62 -8.45 4.52
CA TYR A 158 21.39 -7.19 3.81
C TYR A 158 22.46 -6.13 4.09
N LEU A 159 23.08 -6.12 5.28
CA LEU A 159 24.14 -5.17 5.62
C LEU A 159 25.37 -5.33 4.72
N GLY A 160 25.63 -6.54 4.22
CA GLY A 160 26.72 -6.84 3.29
C GLY A 160 26.39 -6.57 1.81
N GLU A 161 25.15 -6.20 1.49
CA GLU A 161 24.74 -6.00 0.10
C GLU A 161 25.01 -4.55 -0.39
N PRO A 162 25.44 -4.37 -1.64
CA PRO A 162 25.63 -3.04 -2.21
C PRO A 162 24.30 -2.30 -2.34
N ASP A 163 24.36 -0.96 -2.29
CA ASP A 163 23.20 -0.06 -2.43
C ASP A 163 22.01 -0.41 -1.51
N THR A 164 22.32 -0.97 -0.34
CA THR A 164 21.34 -1.41 0.66
C THR A 164 21.56 -0.67 1.99
N LEU A 165 20.45 -0.22 2.57
CA LEU A 165 20.38 0.42 3.88
C LEU A 165 19.57 -0.48 4.81
N VAL A 166 20.19 -0.90 5.90
CA VAL A 166 19.50 -1.59 6.99
C VAL A 166 19.20 -0.61 8.11
N LYS A 167 18.00 -0.68 8.67
CA LYS A 167 17.54 0.14 9.79
C LYS A 167 16.80 -0.70 10.81
N ALA A 168 16.89 -0.28 12.06
CA ALA A 168 16.08 -0.81 13.14
C ALA A 168 14.99 0.20 13.53
N PHE A 169 13.80 -0.30 13.89
CA PHE A 169 12.65 0.51 14.26
C PHE A 169 12.08 0.05 15.59
N ALA A 170 11.93 0.99 16.52
CA ALA A 170 11.17 0.83 17.74
C ALA A 170 9.70 1.19 17.45
N GLY A 171 8.83 0.19 17.52
CA GLY A 171 7.41 0.33 17.20
C GLY A 171 7.11 0.62 15.73
N TYR A 172 5.83 0.85 15.44
CA TYR A 172 5.31 1.07 14.09
C TYR A 172 4.08 1.98 14.05
N SER A 173 3.71 2.36 12.83
CA SER A 173 2.50 3.14 12.54
C SER A 173 1.43 2.22 11.96
N GLY A 174 0.26 2.21 12.58
CA GLY A 174 -0.86 1.36 12.18
C GLY A 174 -2.13 2.19 12.04
N TRP A 175 -2.92 1.85 11.04
CA TRP A 175 -4.24 2.40 10.79
C TRP A 175 -5.25 1.26 10.84
N SER A 176 -6.37 1.51 11.51
CA SER A 176 -7.52 0.61 11.46
C SER A 176 -8.19 0.69 10.08
N GLU A 177 -9.10 -0.25 9.80
CA GLU A 177 -9.95 -0.23 8.61
C GLU A 177 -10.55 1.17 8.37
N GLY A 178 -10.37 1.71 7.16
CA GLY A 178 -10.90 3.01 6.71
C GLY A 178 -10.23 4.24 7.31
N GLN A 179 -9.43 4.11 8.37
CA GLN A 179 -8.86 5.25 9.09
C GLN A 179 -7.88 6.04 8.21
N LEU A 180 -7.02 5.36 7.45
CA LEU A 180 -6.05 6.05 6.59
C LEU A 180 -6.76 6.84 5.49
N GLU A 181 -7.81 6.29 4.90
CA GLU A 181 -8.62 6.94 3.88
C GLU A 181 -9.33 8.18 4.44
N GLU A 182 -9.86 8.11 5.66
CA GLU A 182 -10.44 9.27 6.35
C GLU A 182 -9.40 10.37 6.58
N GLU A 183 -8.19 10.02 7.03
CA GLU A 183 -7.10 10.98 7.25
C GLU A 183 -6.63 11.62 5.93
N ILE A 184 -6.54 10.84 4.84
CA ILE A 184 -6.25 11.36 3.49
C ILE A 184 -7.35 12.31 3.02
N ALA A 185 -8.63 11.96 3.24
CA ALA A 185 -9.76 12.81 2.87
C ALA A 185 -9.81 14.14 3.66
N GLN A 186 -9.12 14.19 4.80
CA GLN A 186 -8.93 15.39 5.62
C GLN A 186 -7.62 16.13 5.32
N ASP A 187 -6.94 15.80 4.21
CA ASP A 187 -5.68 16.39 3.79
C ASP A 187 -4.53 16.22 4.81
N ALA A 188 -4.61 15.23 5.71
CA ALA A 188 -3.58 14.98 6.72
C ALA A 188 -2.28 14.42 6.11
N TRP A 189 -2.38 13.83 4.91
CA TRP A 189 -1.27 13.14 4.25
C TRP A 189 -1.13 13.53 2.78
N THR A 190 0.08 13.92 2.38
CA THR A 190 0.49 13.96 0.98
C THR A 190 1.08 12.61 0.57
N ILE A 191 0.48 11.96 -0.43
CA ILE A 191 0.93 10.65 -0.91
C ILE A 191 1.92 10.80 -2.08
N THR A 192 3.03 10.07 -2.04
CA THR A 192 3.98 10.04 -3.14
C THR A 192 4.66 8.68 -3.30
N GLU A 193 5.30 8.45 -4.44
CA GLU A 193 6.10 7.24 -4.64
C GLU A 193 7.52 7.41 -4.10
N PRO A 194 8.10 6.38 -3.47
CA PRO A 194 9.50 6.43 -3.07
C PRO A 194 10.39 6.48 -4.31
N LYS A 195 11.12 7.58 -4.45
CA LYS A 195 12.12 7.75 -5.52
C LYS A 195 13.39 6.97 -5.18
N THR A 196 14.13 6.55 -6.20
CA THR A 196 15.39 5.80 -6.03
C THR A 196 16.46 6.55 -5.24
N ASN A 197 16.41 7.88 -5.21
CA ASN A 197 17.33 8.71 -4.44
C ASN A 197 16.91 8.87 -2.97
N LEU A 198 15.81 8.25 -2.52
CA LEU A 198 15.37 8.29 -1.13
C LEU A 198 16.48 7.85 -0.15
N LEU A 199 17.26 6.85 -0.55
CA LEU A 199 18.37 6.31 0.24
C LEU A 199 19.56 7.27 0.36
N ASN A 200 19.64 8.29 -0.51
CA ASN A 200 20.76 9.23 -0.53
C ASN A 200 20.57 10.39 0.45
N PHE A 201 19.37 10.56 1.00
CA PHE A 201 19.08 11.61 1.98
C PHE A 201 19.43 11.14 3.39
N PRO A 202 19.79 12.06 4.30
CA PRO A 202 19.74 11.77 5.72
C PRO A 202 18.32 11.37 6.14
N HIS A 203 18.20 10.27 6.87
CA HIS A 203 16.93 9.79 7.41
C HIS A 203 16.66 10.43 8.79
N ASP A 204 16.74 11.75 8.85
CA ASP A 204 16.42 12.58 10.01
C ASP A 204 15.28 13.54 9.66
N LEU A 205 14.92 14.45 10.57
CA LEU A 205 13.80 15.39 10.38
C LEU A 205 13.93 16.26 9.11
N THR A 206 15.12 16.38 8.51
CA THR A 206 15.30 17.08 7.24
C THR A 206 14.75 16.31 6.01
N LEU A 207 14.51 15.00 6.14
CA LEU A 207 14.00 14.16 5.05
C LEU A 207 12.66 14.67 4.52
N TRP A 208 11.71 14.95 5.42
CA TRP A 208 10.39 15.45 5.05
C TRP A 208 10.47 16.71 4.20
N LYS A 209 11.27 17.68 4.66
CA LYS A 209 11.49 18.94 3.95
C LYS A 209 12.14 18.69 2.57
N SER A 210 13.08 17.77 2.50
CA SER A 210 13.78 17.41 1.26
C SER A 210 12.82 16.81 0.23
N ILE A 211 11.94 15.92 0.64
CA ILE A 211 10.94 15.31 -0.25
C ILE A 211 9.89 16.34 -0.66
N MET A 212 9.29 17.08 0.28
CA MET A 212 8.25 18.09 0.02
C MET A 212 8.70 19.14 -1.00
N ARG A 213 9.93 19.65 -0.88
CA ARG A 213 10.48 20.63 -1.86
C ARG A 213 10.57 20.08 -3.28
N GLY A 214 10.73 18.77 -3.43
CA GLY A 214 10.86 18.08 -4.70
C GLY A 214 9.54 17.65 -5.34
N LEU A 215 8.40 17.87 -4.69
CA LEU A 215 7.08 17.47 -5.22
C LEU A 215 6.46 18.52 -6.15
N SER A 216 6.24 19.74 -5.66
CA SER A 216 5.68 20.83 -6.46
C SER A 216 6.01 22.21 -5.85
N PRO A 217 5.77 23.33 -6.56
CA PRO A 217 5.90 24.66 -5.99
C PRO A 217 5.07 24.87 -4.71
N TYR A 218 3.86 24.30 -4.64
CA TYR A 218 3.00 24.36 -3.45
C TYR A 218 3.64 23.66 -2.25
N HIS A 219 4.07 22.40 -2.40
CA HIS A 219 4.71 21.64 -1.32
C HIS A 219 6.04 22.26 -0.88
N ARG A 220 6.74 22.95 -1.78
CA ARG A 220 7.94 23.73 -1.43
C ARG A 220 7.62 24.87 -0.45
N ILE A 221 6.47 25.54 -0.61
CA ILE A 221 6.00 26.56 0.33
C ILE A 221 5.65 25.90 1.67
N LEU A 222 4.86 24.82 1.65
CA LEU A 222 4.51 24.06 2.87
C LEU A 222 5.73 23.57 3.65
N SER A 223 6.79 23.17 2.94
CA SER A 223 8.05 22.73 3.56
C SER A 223 8.76 23.82 4.39
N GLY A 224 8.34 25.08 4.25
CA GLY A 224 8.81 26.22 5.03
C GLY A 224 7.97 26.51 6.27
N ALA A 225 6.91 25.74 6.55
CA ALA A 225 6.08 25.95 7.73
C ALA A 225 6.91 25.88 9.02
N PRO A 226 6.74 26.86 9.94
CA PRO A 226 7.49 26.91 11.18
C PRO A 226 7.11 25.73 12.10
N ASP A 227 8.06 25.31 12.93
CA ASP A 227 7.84 24.26 13.94
C ASP A 227 6.92 24.75 15.08
N GLU A 228 7.03 26.02 15.46
CA GLU A 228 6.18 26.68 16.47
C GLU A 228 5.51 27.92 15.85
N ILE A 229 4.22 28.10 16.07
CA ILE A 229 3.61 29.44 15.96
C ILE A 229 3.83 30.07 17.33
N LEU A 230 4.53 31.20 17.37
CA LEU A 230 4.67 32.02 18.58
C LEU A 230 3.29 32.19 19.21
N SER A 231 3.08 31.55 20.35
CA SER A 231 1.95 31.85 21.22
C SER A 231 2.25 33.21 21.84
N ASN A 232 1.73 34.26 21.21
CA ASN A 232 1.67 35.58 21.82
C ASN A 232 0.66 35.60 22.96
#